data_AF-A0A971STM4-F1
#
_entry.id   AF-A0A971STM4-F1
#
_cell.length_a   1.000
_cell.length_b   1.000
_cell.length_c   1.000
_cell.angle_alpha   90.00
_cell.angle_beta   90.00
_cell.angle_gamma   90.00
#
_symmetry.space_group_name_H-M   'P 1'
#
loop_
_entity.id
_entity.type
_entity.pdbx_description
1 polymer ?
#
loop_
_entity_poly.entity_id
_entity_poly.type
_entity_poly.pdbx_seq_one_letter_code
_entity_poly.pdbx_strand_id
1 'polypeptide(L)'
;MVIQLFMLFCAGIVVDLLVTRYTKSVAEKKIWSATLLSGTITFANFFLLSVIISEGSFNCIFDIMAYAGGNTVGTYVALMKRVF
;
A
#
# COMPACT_ATOMS: atom_id res chain seq x y z
N MET A 1 11.61 1.86 16.34
CA MET A 1 10.74 3.02 16.01
C MET A 1 11.06 3.63 14.65
N VAL A 2 12.15 4.40 14.46
CA VAL A 2 12.41 5.10 13.16
C VAL A 2 12.52 4.14 11.96
N ILE A 3 13.27 3.05 12.10
CA ILE A 3 13.44 2.05 11.02
C ILE A 3 12.09 1.38 10.68
N GLN A 4 11.27 1.07 11.68
CA GLN A 4 9.93 0.50 11.50
C GLN A 4 9.00 1.45 10.77
N LEU A 5 8.93 2.72 11.20
CA LEU A 5 8.16 3.75 10.52
C LEU A 5 8.62 3.93 9.06
N PHE A 6 9.92 3.92 8.82
CA PHE A 6 10.45 4.00 7.46
C PHE A 6 10.07 2.77 6.61
N MET A 7 10.17 1.55 7.15
CA MET A 7 9.75 0.34 6.45
C MET A 7 8.25 0.34 6.14
N LEU A 8 7.40 0.77 7.08
CA LEU A 8 5.97 0.91 6.87
C LEU A 8 5.63 1.97 5.83
N PHE A 9 6.34 3.11 5.86
CA PHE A 9 6.23 4.13 4.83
C PHE A 9 6.58 3.59 3.44
N CYS A 10 7.70 2.85 3.30
CA CYS A 10 8.06 2.20 2.04
C CYS A 10 7.04 1.14 1.62
N ALA A 11 6.50 0.36 2.56
CA ALA A 11 5.46 -0.62 2.29
C ALA A 11 4.19 0.07 1.75
N GLY A 12 3.79 1.21 2.34
CA GLY A 12 2.69 2.02 1.83
C GLY A 12 2.91 2.48 0.39
N ILE A 13 4.10 2.97 0.06
CA ILE A 13 4.41 3.34 -1.34
C ILE A 13 4.19 2.14 -2.28
N VAL A 14 4.73 0.97 -1.93
CA VAL A 14 4.63 -0.22 -2.78
C VAL A 14 3.18 -0.68 -2.94
N VAL A 15 2.42 -0.74 -1.84
CA VAL A 15 1.01 -1.15 -1.89
C VAL A 15 0.20 -0.19 -2.74
N ASP A 16 0.41 1.12 -2.61
CA ASP A 16 -0.33 2.09 -3.39
C ASP A 16 0.03 2.10 -4.89
N LEU A 17 1.30 1.82 -5.24
CA LEU A 17 1.67 1.57 -6.63
C LEU A 17 0.94 0.35 -7.21
N LEU A 18 0.77 -0.72 -6.43
CA LEU A 18 -0.03 -1.89 -6.83
C LEU A 18 -1.51 -1.53 -6.97
N VAL A 19 -2.07 -0.74 -6.05
CA VAL A 19 -3.45 -0.24 -6.12
C VAL A 19 -3.67 0.63 -7.35
N THR A 20 -2.75 1.53 -7.66
CA THR A 20 -2.85 2.38 -8.85
C THR A 20 -2.82 1.54 -10.13
N ARG A 21 -1.93 0.53 -10.20
CA ARG A 21 -1.89 -0.42 -11.31
C ARG A 21 -3.18 -1.25 -11.39
N TYR A 22 -3.72 -1.68 -10.25
CA TYR A 22 -5.01 -2.38 -10.17
C TYR A 22 -6.14 -1.52 -10.74
N THR A 23 -6.24 -0.26 -10.32
CA THR A 23 -7.25 0.69 -10.80
C THR A 23 -7.15 0.87 -12.31
N LYS A 24 -5.93 0.97 -12.86
CA LYS A 24 -5.73 0.98 -14.31
C LYS A 24 -6.22 -0.30 -15.00
N SER A 25 -5.85 -1.48 -14.47
CA SER A 25 -6.31 -2.76 -15.02
C SER A 25 -7.83 -2.91 -14.98
N VAL A 26 -8.50 -2.39 -13.94
CA VAL A 26 -9.96 -2.32 -13.85
C VAL A 26 -10.53 -1.39 -14.93
N ALA A 27 -9.96 -0.20 -15.08
CA ALA A 27 -10.39 0.78 -16.09
C ALA A 27 -10.26 0.21 -17.53
N GLU A 28 -9.21 -0.56 -17.80
CA GLU A 28 -8.95 -1.22 -19.07
C GLU A 28 -9.68 -2.57 -19.24
N LYS A 29 -10.51 -2.97 -18.28
CA LYS A 29 -11.25 -4.25 -18.26
C LYS A 29 -10.35 -5.50 -18.40
N LYS A 30 -9.12 -5.43 -17.91
CA LYS A 30 -8.17 -6.56 -17.90
C LYS A 30 -8.46 -7.51 -16.75
N ILE A 31 -9.40 -8.43 -16.96
CA ILE A 31 -9.93 -9.36 -15.93
C ILE A 31 -8.81 -10.05 -15.15
N TRP A 32 -7.91 -10.76 -15.84
CA TRP A 32 -6.82 -11.52 -15.18
C TRP A 32 -5.89 -10.65 -14.34
N SER A 33 -5.48 -9.50 -14.87
CA SER A 33 -4.60 -8.58 -14.14
C SER A 33 -5.30 -7.98 -12.93
N ALA A 34 -6.56 -7.58 -13.07
CA ALA A 34 -7.35 -7.01 -11.99
C ALA A 34 -7.58 -8.02 -10.86
N THR A 35 -7.89 -9.29 -11.19
CA THR A 35 -8.10 -10.35 -10.21
C THR A 35 -6.81 -10.66 -9.44
N LEU A 36 -5.67 -10.82 -10.14
CA LEU A 36 -4.40 -11.15 -9.50
C LEU A 36 -3.90 -9.99 -8.61
N LEU A 37 -3.99 -8.75 -9.10
CA LEU A 37 -3.62 -7.57 -8.32
C LEU A 37 -4.53 -7.40 -7.10
N SER A 38 -5.85 -7.57 -7.26
CA SER A 38 -6.81 -7.49 -6.14
C SER A 38 -6.49 -8.48 -5.03
N GLY A 39 -6.24 -9.75 -5.38
CA GLY A 39 -5.82 -10.77 -4.42
C GLY A 39 -4.51 -10.38 -3.73
N THR A 40 -3.50 -9.97 -4.50
CA THR A 40 -2.19 -9.58 -3.97
C THR A 40 -2.29 -8.40 -2.99
N ILE A 41 -3.02 -7.35 -3.36
CA ILE A 41 -3.25 -6.16 -2.52
C ILE A 41 -3.98 -6.56 -1.23
N THR A 42 -4.97 -7.44 -1.32
CA THR A 42 -5.75 -7.89 -0.16
C THR A 42 -4.86 -8.64 0.83
N PHE A 43 -4.06 -9.59 0.37
CA PHE A 43 -3.14 -10.33 1.24
C PHE A 43 -2.04 -9.43 1.82
N ALA A 44 -1.49 -8.50 1.02
CA ALA A 44 -0.49 -7.54 1.49
C ALA A 44 -1.05 -6.62 2.59
N ASN A 45 -2.24 -6.05 2.39
CA ASN A 45 -2.91 -5.22 3.39
C ASN A 45 -3.27 -6.01 4.64
N PHE A 46 -3.80 -7.23 4.50
CA PHE A 46 -4.11 -8.08 5.64
C PHE A 46 -2.85 -8.35 6.48
N PHE A 47 -1.77 -8.78 5.85
CA PHE A 47 -0.50 -9.04 6.53
C PHE A 47 0.05 -7.79 7.23
N LEU A 48 0.12 -6.65 6.52
CA LEU A 48 0.64 -5.40 7.08
C LEU A 48 -0.21 -4.88 8.24
N LEU A 49 -1.54 -4.88 8.09
CA LEU A 49 -2.43 -4.47 9.16
C LEU A 49 -2.34 -5.40 10.36
N SER A 50 -2.26 -6.73 10.16
CA SER A 50 -2.04 -7.69 11.25
C SER A 50 -0.75 -7.41 12.01
N VAL A 51 0.34 -7.09 11.31
CA VAL A 51 1.62 -6.72 11.95
C VAL A 51 1.45 -5.42 12.76
N ILE A 52 0.91 -4.37 12.15
CA ILE A 52 0.74 -3.05 12.77
C ILE A 52 -0.14 -3.13 14.04
N ILE A 53 -1.25 -3.88 14.00
CA ILE A 53 -2.19 -3.94 15.13
C ILE A 53 -1.78 -4.94 16.22
N SER A 54 -0.86 -5.87 15.93
CA SER A 54 -0.49 -6.95 16.86
C SER A 54 0.10 -6.44 18.19
N GLU A 55 0.71 -5.26 18.20
CA GLU A 55 1.33 -4.69 19.41
C GLU A 55 0.36 -3.87 20.29
N GLY A 56 -0.89 -3.66 19.88
CA GLY A 56 -1.98 -3.16 20.73
C GLY A 56 -1.71 -1.87 21.54
N SER A 57 -0.88 -0.94 21.04
CA SER A 57 -0.45 0.27 21.78
C SER A 57 -0.60 1.56 20.96
N PHE A 58 -0.44 2.73 21.59
CA PHE A 58 -0.42 4.04 20.91
C PHE A 58 0.66 4.15 19.82
N ASN A 59 1.68 3.29 19.82
CA ASN A 59 2.68 3.21 18.72
C ASN A 59 2.04 2.81 17.38
N CYS A 60 0.92 2.06 17.43
CA CYS A 60 0.14 1.69 16.24
C CYS A 60 -0.36 2.92 15.47
N ILE A 61 -0.66 4.04 16.15
CA ILE A 61 -1.10 5.27 15.47
C ILE A 61 0.02 5.82 14.59
N PHE A 62 1.26 5.88 15.09
CA PHE A 62 2.40 6.34 14.30
C PHE A 62 2.72 5.40 13.14
N ASP A 63 2.60 4.09 13.36
CA ASP A 63 2.78 3.07 12.33
C ASP A 63 1.74 3.18 11.21
N ILE A 64 0.46 3.36 11.56
CA ILE A 64 -0.62 3.63 10.61
C ILE A 64 -0.36 4.93 9.85
N MET A 65 0.04 5.99 10.54
CA MET A 65 0.34 7.28 9.90
C MET A 65 1.51 7.17 8.91
N ALA A 66 2.57 6.46 9.27
CA ALA A 66 3.70 6.23 8.37
C ALA A 66 3.27 5.45 7.13
N TYR A 67 2.50 4.36 7.32
CA TYR A 67 1.94 3.58 6.22
C TYR A 67 1.02 4.41 5.30
N ALA A 68 0.11 5.20 5.88
CA ALA A 68 -0.81 6.07 5.16
C ALA A 68 -0.09 7.20 4.39
N GLY A 69 0.94 7.79 5.00
CA GLY A 69 1.81 8.77 4.34
C GLY A 69 2.54 8.15 3.14
N GLY A 70 3.03 6.93 3.30
CA GLY A 70 3.63 6.14 2.22
C GLY A 70 2.68 5.93 1.05
N ASN A 71 1.44 5.50 1.32
CA ASN A 71 0.43 5.32 0.28
C ASN A 71 0.18 6.62 -0.50
N THR A 72 0.03 7.74 0.20
CA THR A 72 -0.18 9.07 -0.42
C THR A 72 0.95 9.45 -1.37
N VAL A 73 2.20 9.21 -0.96
CA VAL A 73 3.39 9.44 -1.81
C VAL A 73 3.41 8.46 -2.99
N GLY A 74 3.01 7.20 -2.79
CA GLY A 74 2.87 6.21 -3.86
C GLY A 74 1.97 6.70 -4.99
N THR A 75 0.80 7.25 -4.65
CA THR A 75 -0.15 7.78 -5.65
C THR A 75 0.48 8.94 -6.39
N TYR A 76 1.08 9.90 -5.66
CA TYR A 76 1.75 11.05 -6.26
C TYR A 76 2.83 10.61 -7.26
N VAL A 77 3.68 9.66 -6.87
CA VAL A 77 4.75 9.13 -7.73
C VAL A 77 4.17 8.44 -8.96
N ALA A 78 3.14 7.60 -8.79
CA ALA A 78 2.51 6.89 -9.90
C ALA A 78 1.96 7.85 -10.96
N LEU A 79 1.25 8.89 -10.52
CA LEU A 79 0.61 9.87 -11.40
C LEU A 79 1.63 10.84 -12.01
N MET A 80 2.55 11.37 -11.22
CA MET A 80 3.54 12.34 -11.68
C MET A 80 4.53 11.73 -12.68
N LYS A 81 5.03 10.52 -12.39
CA LYS A 81 6.01 9.84 -13.25
C LYS A 81 5.38 8.94 -14.32
N ARG A 82 4.04 8.89 -14.41
CA ARG A 82 3.29 8.02 -15.34
C ARG A 82 3.75 6.56 -15.26
N VAL A 83 3.92 6.04 -14.05
CA VAL A 83 4.59 4.75 -13.80
C VAL A 83 3.79 3.55 -14.31
N PHE A 84 2.55 3.70 -14.74
CA PHE A 84 1.74 2.60 -15.26
C PHE A 84 0.91 2.94 -16.48
#